data_AF-A0A673WTQ8-F1
#
_entry.id   AF-A0A673WTQ8-F1
#
_cell.length_a   1.000
_cell.length_b   1.000
_cell.length_c   1.000
_cell.angle_alpha   90.00
_cell.angle_beta   90.00
_cell.angle_gamma   90.00
#
_symmetry.space_group_name_H-M   'P 1'
#
loop_
_entity.id
_entity.type
_entity.pdbx_description
1 polymer ?
#
loop_
_entity_poly.entity_id
_entity_poly.type
_entity_poly.pdbx_seq_one_letter_code
_entity_poly.pdbx_strand_id
1 'polypeptide(L)'
;MSEILCVLVYMTPDQSSKQVNWASYAFHTAMFVNYEQVNDMMDRFGQVMIENLQPRQCNLAGVGGVSVTGKERFLKTGWENVDALDMMTVYSVIPQDDVARIEHLEFLDEKELLQQLLQHSIDEGGKQLIHFRIRL
;
A
#
# COMPACT_ATOMS: atom_id res chain seq x y z
N MET A 1 13.97 -11.64 -5.40
CA MET A 1 13.06 -10.48 -5.30
C MET A 1 11.67 -10.99 -5.59
N SER A 2 10.69 -10.68 -4.75
CA SER A 2 9.30 -11.11 -4.89
C SER A 2 8.42 -9.89 -4.66
N GLU A 3 7.93 -9.32 -5.76
CA GLU A 3 7.06 -8.13 -5.74
C GLU A 3 5.61 -8.59 -5.52
N ILE A 4 4.94 -7.98 -4.53
CA ILE A 4 3.59 -8.36 -4.13
C ILE A 4 2.72 -7.09 -4.19
N LEU A 5 2.29 -6.76 -5.41
CA LEU A 5 1.50 -5.57 -5.72
C LEU A 5 0.00 -5.86 -5.57
N CYS A 6 -0.69 -5.10 -4.72
CA CYS A 6 -2.13 -5.21 -4.41
C CYS A 6 -2.62 -6.58 -3.89
N VAL A 7 -1.76 -7.52 -3.50
CA VAL A 7 -2.23 -8.90 -3.21
C VAL A 7 -2.73 -9.07 -1.77
N LEU A 8 -2.12 -8.43 -0.77
CA LEU A 8 -2.40 -8.72 0.64
C LEU A 8 -3.81 -8.25 1.08
N VAL A 9 -4.35 -7.17 0.50
CA VAL A 9 -5.69 -6.63 0.77
C VAL A 9 -6.84 -7.60 0.42
N TYR A 10 -6.59 -8.54 -0.51
CA TYR A 10 -7.55 -9.60 -0.87
C TYR A 10 -7.49 -10.82 0.06
N MET A 11 -6.48 -10.89 0.94
CA MET A 11 -6.36 -11.91 1.98
C MET A 11 -7.03 -11.45 3.27
N THR A 12 -7.37 -12.38 4.17
CA THR A 12 -7.72 -11.99 5.55
C THR A 12 -6.48 -11.44 6.28
N PRO A 13 -6.64 -10.67 7.37
CA PRO A 13 -5.52 -10.22 8.20
C PRO A 13 -4.66 -11.37 8.75
N ASP A 14 -5.26 -12.53 9.05
CA ASP A 14 -4.54 -13.75 9.47
C ASP A 14 -3.71 -14.36 8.33
N GLN A 15 -4.27 -14.46 7.13
CA GLN A 15 -3.59 -15.00 5.95
C GLN A 15 -2.41 -14.12 5.50
N SER A 16 -2.62 -12.80 5.40
CA SER A 16 -1.56 -11.85 5.05
C SER A 16 -0.46 -11.82 6.12
N SER A 17 -0.82 -11.83 7.41
CA SER A 17 0.17 -11.94 8.50
C SER A 17 0.99 -13.23 8.41
N LYS A 18 0.37 -14.38 8.10
CA LYS A 18 1.07 -15.65 7.90
C LYS A 18 2.04 -15.61 6.71
N GLN A 19 1.66 -14.97 5.60
CA GLN A 19 2.52 -14.81 4.42
C GLN A 19 3.74 -13.92 4.71
N VAL A 20 3.53 -12.80 5.39
CA VAL A 20 4.61 -11.86 5.78
C VAL A 20 5.54 -12.48 6.83
N ASN A 21 5.00 -13.24 7.77
CA ASN A 21 5.76 -13.99 8.77
C ASN A 21 6.56 -15.14 8.15
N TRP A 22 5.99 -15.88 7.18
CA TRP A 22 6.75 -16.89 6.45
C TRP A 22 7.97 -16.29 5.74
N ALA A 23 7.83 -15.10 5.15
CA ALA A 23 8.93 -14.43 4.46
C ALA A 23 10.08 -14.02 5.41
N SER A 24 9.79 -13.59 6.65
CA SER A 24 10.85 -13.25 7.63
C SER A 24 11.57 -14.48 8.19
N TYR A 25 10.91 -15.65 8.25
CA TYR A 25 11.55 -16.92 8.61
C TYR A 25 12.31 -17.59 7.46
N ALA A 26 11.82 -17.48 6.22
CA ALA A 26 12.38 -18.16 5.05
C ALA A 26 13.73 -17.59 4.58
N PHE A 27 14.01 -16.33 4.88
CA PHE A 27 15.17 -15.61 4.35
C PHE A 27 15.96 -14.92 5.48
N HIS A 28 17.25 -15.28 5.63
CA HIS A 28 18.13 -14.65 6.62
C HIS A 28 18.40 -13.15 6.35
N THR A 29 18.33 -12.72 5.09
CA THR A 29 18.32 -11.29 4.74
C THR A 29 17.29 -11.09 3.65
N ALA A 30 16.37 -10.15 3.89
CA ALA A 30 15.19 -9.97 3.06
C ALA A 30 14.77 -8.50 2.99
N MET A 31 13.90 -8.24 2.02
CA MET A 31 13.28 -6.95 1.78
C MET A 31 11.91 -7.25 1.19
N PHE A 32 10.86 -6.74 1.83
CA PHE A 32 9.48 -6.86 1.38
C PHE A 32 9.04 -5.49 0.87
N VAL A 33 8.25 -5.48 -0.21
CA VAL A 33 7.57 -4.28 -0.70
C VAL A 33 6.10 -4.65 -0.86
N ASN A 34 5.23 -3.81 -0.33
CA ASN A 34 3.79 -4.02 -0.37
C ASN A 34 3.13 -2.72 -0.83
N TYR A 35 2.37 -2.79 -1.91
CA TYR A 35 1.57 -1.67 -2.40
C TYR A 35 0.11 -2.07 -2.25
N GLU A 36 -0.64 -1.43 -1.35
CA GLU A 36 -2.05 -1.75 -1.12
C GLU A 36 -2.82 -0.57 -0.51
N GLN A 37 -4.15 -0.58 -0.66
CA GLN A 37 -5.00 0.45 -0.08
C GLN A 37 -5.01 0.32 1.45
N VAL A 38 -4.22 1.17 2.13
CA VAL A 38 -4.29 1.36 3.58
C VAL A 38 -4.70 2.80 3.86
N ASN A 39 -5.86 2.98 4.48
CA ASN A 39 -6.19 4.10 5.35
C ASN A 39 -7.52 3.77 6.05
N ASP A 40 -8.08 4.71 6.82
CA ASP A 40 -9.35 4.50 7.51
C ASP A 40 -10.53 4.51 6.52
N MET A 41 -10.77 3.36 5.87
CA MET A 41 -11.84 3.11 4.89
C MET A 41 -13.27 3.32 5.44
N MET A 42 -13.38 3.64 6.72
CA MET A 42 -14.59 4.15 7.39
C MET A 42 -14.94 5.59 6.97
N ASP A 43 -14.04 6.31 6.31
CA ASP A 43 -14.33 7.58 5.64
C ASP A 43 -15.31 7.40 4.45
N ARG A 44 -15.81 8.51 3.90
CA ARG A 44 -16.77 8.49 2.78
C ARG A 44 -16.15 8.04 1.46
N PHE A 45 -14.87 8.33 1.20
CA PHE A 45 -14.20 7.91 -0.03
C PHE A 45 -13.95 6.38 -0.03
N GLY A 46 -13.48 5.83 1.08
CA GLY A 46 -13.30 4.40 1.30
C GLY A 46 -14.61 3.61 1.23
N GLN A 47 -15.69 4.10 1.86
CA GLN A 47 -17.03 3.51 1.71
C GLN A 47 -17.46 3.43 0.23
N VAL A 48 -17.35 4.54 -0.51
CA VAL A 48 -17.68 4.59 -1.94
C VAL A 48 -16.75 3.69 -2.77
N MET A 49 -15.48 3.52 -2.40
CA MET A 49 -14.57 2.57 -3.06
C MET A 49 -15.02 1.12 -2.85
N ILE A 50 -15.39 0.72 -1.62
CA ILE A 50 -15.90 -0.63 -1.32
C ILE A 50 -17.20 -0.89 -2.09
N GLU A 51 -18.15 0.06 -2.06
CA GLU A 51 -19.43 -0.04 -2.76
C GLU A 51 -19.25 -0.18 -4.29
N ASN A 52 -18.26 0.49 -4.89
CA ASN A 52 -17.95 0.36 -6.32
C ASN A 52 -17.29 -0.98 -6.70
N LEU A 53 -16.68 -1.68 -5.73
CA LEU A 53 -15.97 -2.95 -5.93
C LEU A 53 -16.84 -4.18 -5.66
N GLN A 54 -17.81 -4.11 -4.74
CA GLN A 54 -18.70 -5.24 -4.42
C GLN A 54 -19.48 -5.79 -5.64
N PRO A 55 -20.12 -4.97 -6.51
CA PRO A 55 -20.80 -5.46 -7.72
C PRO A 55 -19.86 -6.16 -8.72
N ARG A 56 -18.55 -5.87 -8.65
CA ARG A 56 -17.51 -6.48 -9.48
C ARG A 56 -16.98 -7.80 -8.90
N GLN A 57 -17.52 -8.25 -7.77
CA GLN A 57 -17.07 -9.40 -6.97
C GLN A 57 -15.65 -9.23 -6.37
N CYS A 58 -15.11 -8.01 -6.38
CA CYS A 58 -13.80 -7.66 -5.82
C CYS A 58 -13.90 -7.36 -4.32
N ASN A 59 -14.04 -8.39 -3.49
CA ASN A 59 -14.15 -8.18 -2.04
C ASN A 59 -12.77 -7.88 -1.39
N LEU A 60 -12.66 -6.76 -0.70
CA LEU A 60 -11.44 -6.34 0.02
C LEU A 60 -11.41 -6.97 1.43
N ALA A 61 -11.05 -8.26 1.50
CA ALA A 61 -11.11 -9.06 2.73
C ALA A 61 -10.27 -8.52 3.91
N GLY A 62 -9.24 -7.69 3.64
CA GLY A 62 -8.44 -7.04 4.68
C GLY A 62 -9.10 -5.81 5.34
N VAL A 63 -10.11 -5.19 4.71
CA VAL A 63 -10.59 -3.84 5.07
C VAL A 63 -11.54 -3.81 6.28
N GLY A 64 -12.17 -4.94 6.63
CA GLY A 64 -13.11 -5.03 7.77
C GLY A 64 -12.47 -5.09 9.17
N GLY A 65 -11.15 -4.89 9.29
CA GLY A 65 -10.43 -4.94 10.56
C GLY A 65 -10.23 -3.56 11.18
N VAL A 66 -10.16 -3.49 12.52
CA VAL A 66 -9.57 -2.32 13.21
C VAL A 66 -8.18 -2.08 12.63
N SER A 67 -7.84 -0.82 12.35
CA SER A 67 -6.60 -0.40 11.67
C SER A 67 -5.33 -0.81 12.41
N VAL A 68 -4.95 -2.08 12.26
CA VAL A 68 -3.58 -2.55 12.38
C VAL A 68 -2.89 -2.05 11.13
N THR A 69 -2.32 -0.84 11.23
CA THR A 69 -1.54 -0.23 10.14
C THR A 69 -0.57 -1.25 9.55
N GLY A 70 -0.35 -1.24 8.22
CA GLY A 70 0.46 -2.27 7.55
C GLY A 70 1.80 -2.50 8.26
N LYS A 71 2.46 -1.40 8.66
CA LYS A 71 3.59 -1.33 9.60
C LYS A 71 3.49 -2.26 10.80
N GLU A 72 2.40 -2.23 11.57
CA GLU A 72 2.22 -3.08 12.76
C GLU A 72 2.18 -4.58 12.41
N ARG A 73 1.60 -4.97 11.27
CA ARG A 73 1.57 -6.37 10.81
C ARG A 73 2.99 -6.85 10.52
N PHE A 74 3.82 -6.05 9.86
CA PHE A 74 5.24 -6.36 9.63
C PHE A 74 6.05 -6.41 10.94
N LEU A 75 5.91 -5.40 11.81
CA LEU A 75 6.61 -5.35 13.11
C LEU A 75 6.28 -6.55 14.01
N LYS A 76 5.02 -7.00 14.03
CA LYS A 76 4.56 -8.17 14.79
C LYS A 76 4.99 -9.52 14.18
N THR A 77 5.55 -9.53 12.97
CA THR A 77 5.93 -10.75 12.22
C THR A 77 7.44 -10.82 11.93
N GLY A 78 8.25 -10.17 12.76
CA GLY A 78 9.71 -10.33 12.77
C GLY A 78 10.50 -9.36 11.88
N TRP A 79 9.85 -8.38 11.28
CA TRP A 79 10.51 -7.26 10.59
C TRP A 79 10.82 -6.15 11.61
N GLU A 80 12.02 -5.57 11.57
CA GLU A 80 12.43 -4.58 12.60
C GLU A 80 12.23 -3.11 12.21
N ASN A 81 12.42 -2.77 10.93
CA ASN A 81 12.23 -1.42 10.41
C ASN A 81 11.15 -1.49 9.34
N VAL A 82 10.12 -0.65 9.44
CA VAL A 82 9.00 -0.64 8.49
C VAL A 82 8.56 0.78 8.20
N ASP A 83 8.80 1.20 6.96
CA ASP A 83 8.34 2.47 6.43
C ASP A 83 7.19 2.31 5.44
N ALA A 84 6.36 3.33 5.38
CA ALA A 84 5.15 3.39 4.56
C ALA A 84 4.79 4.86 4.35
N LEU A 85 4.38 5.20 3.13
CA LEU A 85 4.13 6.55 2.67
C LEU A 85 2.88 6.53 1.78
N ASP A 86 2.01 7.52 1.92
CA ASP A 86 0.85 7.65 1.03
C ASP A 86 1.29 8.06 -0.38
N MET A 87 0.55 7.64 -1.40
CA MET A 87 0.91 7.93 -2.78
C MET A 87 0.87 9.42 -3.13
N MET A 88 0.21 10.26 -2.33
CA MET A 88 0.27 11.72 -2.52
C MET A 88 1.62 12.27 -2.04
N THR A 89 2.17 11.75 -0.93
CA THR A 89 3.57 11.97 -0.54
C THR A 89 4.51 11.49 -1.64
N VAL A 90 4.33 10.28 -2.19
CA VAL A 90 5.16 9.77 -3.31
C VAL A 90 5.08 10.67 -4.55
N TYR A 91 3.88 11.13 -4.93
CA TYR A 91 3.66 12.03 -6.07
C TYR A 91 4.33 13.40 -5.86
N SER A 92 4.22 13.97 -4.65
CA SER A 92 4.74 15.31 -4.33
C SER A 92 6.25 15.48 -4.55
N VAL A 93 7.01 14.38 -4.56
CA VAL A 93 8.46 14.37 -4.70
C VAL A 93 8.95 13.93 -6.09
N ILE A 94 8.05 13.62 -7.04
CA ILE A 94 8.42 13.30 -8.43
C ILE A 94 9.08 14.53 -9.10
N PRO A 95 10.13 14.37 -9.93
CA PRO A 95 10.72 15.48 -10.68
C PRO A 95 9.67 16.25 -11.48
N GLN A 96 9.67 17.58 -11.42
CA GLN A 96 8.60 18.38 -12.03
C GLN A 96 8.55 18.25 -13.55
N ASP A 97 9.68 17.96 -14.20
CA ASP A 97 9.72 17.63 -15.63
C ASP A 97 8.96 16.33 -15.95
N ASP A 98 9.03 15.32 -15.07
CA ASP A 98 8.26 14.07 -15.20
C ASP A 98 6.78 14.27 -14.87
N VAL A 99 6.45 15.09 -13.86
CA VAL A 99 5.06 15.47 -13.55
C VAL A 99 4.43 16.19 -14.75
N ALA A 100 5.10 17.21 -15.29
CA ALA A 100 4.63 17.95 -16.46
C ALA A 100 4.54 17.05 -17.71
N ARG A 101 5.47 16.11 -17.90
CA ARG A 101 5.43 15.11 -18.97
C ARG A 101 4.24 14.16 -18.83
N ILE A 102 3.80 13.83 -17.61
CA ILE A 102 2.65 12.96 -17.33
C ILE A 102 1.33 13.73 -17.49
N GLU A 103 1.22 14.93 -16.88
CA GLU A 103 0.04 15.81 -17.01
C GLU A 103 -0.20 16.34 -18.45
N HIS A 104 0.75 16.12 -19.37
CA HIS A 104 0.58 16.42 -20.80
C HIS A 104 0.05 15.24 -21.63
N LEU A 105 -0.02 14.02 -21.08
CA LEU A 105 -0.56 12.84 -21.79
C LEU A 105 -2.09 12.82 -21.79
N GLU A 106 -2.70 13.27 -20.69
CA GLU A 106 -4.15 13.32 -20.49
C GLU A 106 -4.47 14.55 -19.62
N PHE A 107 -5.50 15.32 -20.01
CA PHE A 107 -5.89 16.52 -19.29
C PHE A 107 -6.72 16.16 -18.06
N LEU A 108 -6.14 16.34 -16.87
CA LEU A 108 -6.80 16.15 -15.60
C LEU A 108 -7.39 17.48 -15.09
N ASP A 109 -8.73 17.57 -15.12
CA ASP A 109 -9.51 18.65 -14.51
C ASP A 109 -9.77 18.43 -13.02
N GLU A 110 -10.19 17.22 -12.61
CA GLU A 110 -10.52 16.88 -11.22
C GLU A 110 -9.29 16.50 -10.37
N LYS A 111 -8.35 17.45 -10.19
CA LYS A 111 -7.11 17.22 -9.42
C LYS A 111 -7.36 16.82 -7.95
N GLU A 112 -8.45 17.28 -7.36
CA GLU A 112 -8.88 16.92 -6.00
C GLU A 112 -9.24 15.43 -5.88
N LEU A 113 -9.82 14.81 -6.92
CA LEU A 113 -10.11 13.37 -6.93
C LEU A 113 -8.82 12.55 -7.04
N LEU A 114 -7.83 13.01 -7.81
CA LEU A 114 -6.51 12.38 -7.82
C LEU A 114 -5.86 12.46 -6.44
N GLN A 115 -5.92 13.60 -5.76
CA GLN A 115 -5.40 13.73 -4.38
C GLN A 115 -6.10 12.75 -3.42
N GLN A 116 -7.42 12.61 -3.47
CA GLN A 116 -8.15 11.65 -2.64
C GLN A 116 -7.76 10.20 -2.97
N LEU A 117 -7.62 9.83 -4.25
CA LEU A 117 -7.21 8.50 -4.68
C LEU A 117 -5.78 8.16 -4.24
N LEU A 118 -4.86 9.12 -4.32
CA LEU A 118 -3.47 8.96 -3.89
C LEU A 118 -3.31 9.01 -2.36
N GLN A 119 -4.25 9.59 -1.61
CA GLN A 119 -4.28 9.54 -0.14
C GLN A 119 -4.84 8.20 0.38
N HIS A 120 -5.76 7.56 -0.34
CA HIS A 120 -6.31 6.24 0.04
C HIS A 120 -5.54 5.05 -0.56
N SER A 121 -4.51 5.33 -1.37
CA SER A 121 -3.53 4.36 -1.84
C SER A 121 -2.23 4.57 -1.07
N ILE A 122 -1.87 3.66 -0.15
CA ILE A 122 -0.57 3.69 0.51
C ILE A 122 0.42 2.81 -0.24
N ASP A 123 1.65 3.28 -0.35
CA ASP A 123 2.79 2.51 -0.79
C ASP A 123 3.67 2.21 0.44
N GLU A 124 3.81 0.95 0.83
CA GLU A 124 4.83 0.54 1.81
C GLU A 124 6.23 0.49 1.12
N GLY A 125 6.59 1.54 0.35
CA GLY A 125 7.80 1.55 -0.48
C GLY A 125 8.07 2.69 -1.50
N GLY A 126 7.42 3.86 -1.46
CA GLY A 126 7.60 4.93 -2.46
C GLY A 126 8.39 6.16 -1.98
N LYS A 127 9.34 6.74 -2.73
CA LYS A 127 9.82 6.41 -4.08
C LYS A 127 10.73 5.18 -4.09
N GLN A 128 10.46 4.25 -5.00
CA GLN A 128 11.43 3.27 -5.50
C GLN A 128 12.33 2.65 -4.40
N LEU A 129 11.67 2.11 -3.37
CA LEU A 129 12.22 1.16 -2.38
C LEU A 129 13.18 1.77 -1.32
N ILE A 130 13.75 0.87 -0.48
CA ILE A 130 14.79 1.09 0.56
C ILE A 130 14.22 1.67 1.88
N HIS A 131 14.26 1.00 3.05
CA HIS A 131 14.85 -0.28 3.55
C HIS A 131 14.17 -0.63 4.92
N PHE A 132 14.50 -1.62 5.79
CA PHE A 132 15.58 -2.65 5.90
C PHE A 132 15.20 -3.77 6.91
N ARG A 133 15.70 -5.01 6.73
CA ARG A 133 16.58 -5.64 7.75
C ARG A 133 17.54 -6.67 7.13
N ILE A 134 18.83 -6.39 7.21
CA ILE A 134 19.87 -7.43 7.18
C ILE A 134 19.88 -8.08 8.58
N ARG A 135 19.74 -9.40 8.64
CA ARG A 135 20.20 -10.15 9.80
C ARG A 135 21.69 -10.45 9.59
N LEU A 136 22.45 -10.31 10.66
CA LEU A 136 23.74 -10.98 10.86
C LEU A 136 23.49 -12.07 11.91
#